data_AF-A0A425XWU8-F1
#
_entry.id   AF-A0A425XWU8-F1
#
_cell.length_a   1.000
_cell.length_b   1.000
_cell.length_c   1.000
_cell.angle_alpha   90.00
_cell.angle_beta   90.00
_cell.angle_gamma   90.00
#
_symmetry.space_group_name_H-M   'P 1'
#
loop_
_entity.id
_entity.type
_entity.pdbx_description
1 polymer ?
#
loop_
_entity_poly.entity_id
_entity_poly.type
_entity_poly.pdbx_seq_one_letter_code
_entity_poly.pdbx_strand_id
1 'polypeptide(L)'
;MDQESVSRLEILENILEFYKVQPGMNKDGKLEKVEEYLLLMHALYCDSAEELDELDINDIDFLENLFDTFNGYLNAVGEEMDKIFDDHVIDLTLIPIFGFSIVLPIHSIEMIKVWNKAEQDYWQIEIELSHLEKLVESDLFFEKFLELIKVLMLRINAKLVIEVENLI
;
A
#
# COMPACT_ATOMS: atom_id res chain seq x y z
N MET A 1 15.50 3.82 27.57
CA MET A 1 16.21 4.31 26.37
C MET A 1 15.21 4.15 25.27
N ASP A 2 14.38 5.17 25.12
CA ASP A 2 13.30 5.19 24.15
C ASP A 2 13.98 5.43 22.80
N GLN A 3 13.92 4.42 21.93
CA GLN A 3 14.31 4.63 20.54
C GLN A 3 13.30 5.63 19.98
N GLU A 4 13.76 6.85 19.71
CA GLU A 4 13.00 7.85 18.98
C GLU A 4 12.53 7.21 17.67
N SER A 5 11.22 7.04 17.56
CA SER A 5 10.60 6.62 16.31
C SER A 5 10.73 7.79 15.34
N VAL A 6 11.78 7.76 14.52
CA VAL A 6 11.95 8.71 13.41
C VAL A 6 10.67 8.65 12.57
N SER A 7 10.00 9.79 12.41
CA SER A 7 8.75 9.83 11.66
C SER A 7 9.04 9.52 10.19
N ARG A 8 8.11 8.89 9.47
CA ARG A 8 8.31 8.60 8.03
C ARG A 8 8.54 9.87 7.21
N LEU A 9 7.97 10.98 7.64
CA LEU A 9 8.18 12.29 7.05
C LEU A 9 9.62 12.76 7.26
N GLU A 10 10.20 12.53 8.43
CA GLU A 10 11.63 12.80 8.67
C GLU A 10 12.54 11.88 7.85
N ILE A 11 12.15 10.61 7.62
CA ILE A 11 12.91 9.71 6.73
C ILE A 11 12.89 10.24 5.30
N LEU A 12 11.72 10.65 4.81
CA LEU A 12 11.57 11.29 3.50
C LEU A 12 12.41 12.57 3.42
N GLU A 13 12.29 13.48 4.38
CA GLU A 13 13.10 14.71 4.44
C GLU A 13 14.60 14.41 4.43
N ASN A 14 15.05 13.38 5.16
CA ASN A 14 16.46 12.97 5.18
C ASN A 14 16.93 12.41 3.82
N ILE A 15 16.08 11.65 3.12
CA ILE A 15 16.36 11.15 1.77
C ILE A 15 16.48 12.33 0.79
N LEU A 16 15.55 13.29 0.87
CA LEU A 16 15.55 14.50 0.05
C LEU A 16 16.81 15.35 0.29
N GLU A 17 17.16 15.61 1.54
CA GLU A 17 18.38 16.35 1.91
C GLU A 17 19.66 15.66 1.44
N PHE A 18 19.72 14.31 1.46
CA PHE A 18 20.85 13.56 0.93
C PHE A 18 21.03 13.77 -0.58
N TYR A 19 19.95 13.82 -1.36
CA TYR A 19 20.05 14.01 -2.81
C TYR A 19 20.37 15.45 -3.21
N LYS A 20 19.90 16.46 -2.44
CA LYS A 20 20.23 17.88 -2.68
C LYS A 20 21.73 18.18 -2.69
N VAL A 21 22.54 17.39 -1.96
CA VAL A 21 23.99 17.58 -1.87
C VAL A 21 24.79 16.78 -2.91
N GLN A 22 24.13 15.96 -3.75
CA GLN A 22 24.81 15.16 -4.77
C GLN A 22 25.17 15.99 -6.02
N PRO A 23 26.41 15.92 -6.53
CA PRO A 23 26.84 16.71 -7.67
C PRO A 23 26.07 16.33 -8.96
N GLY A 24 25.34 17.29 -9.54
CA GLY A 24 24.72 17.13 -10.86
C GLY A 24 23.23 16.81 -10.87
N MET A 25 22.63 16.54 -9.70
CA MET A 25 21.21 16.21 -9.58
C MET A 25 20.24 17.34 -9.99
N ASN A 26 20.61 18.59 -9.70
CA ASN A 26 19.79 19.76 -10.03
C ASN A 26 19.92 20.19 -11.50
N LYS A 27 20.78 19.55 -12.30
CA LYS A 27 21.10 20.03 -13.66
C LYS A 27 19.98 19.81 -14.67
N ASP A 28 19.05 18.89 -14.38
CA ASP A 28 17.96 18.50 -15.29
C ASP A 28 16.56 18.55 -14.65
N GLY A 29 16.41 19.11 -13.44
CA GLY A 29 15.10 19.15 -12.75
C GLY A 29 14.58 17.79 -12.28
N LYS A 30 15.44 16.76 -12.28
CA LYS A 30 15.08 15.38 -11.95
C LYS A 30 14.88 15.18 -10.46
N LEU A 31 15.67 15.89 -9.63
CA LEU A 31 15.55 15.82 -8.18
C LEU A 31 14.20 16.37 -7.73
N GLU A 32 13.85 17.58 -8.18
CA GLU A 32 12.62 18.27 -7.79
C GLU A 32 11.38 17.43 -8.12
N LYS A 33 11.40 16.74 -9.27
CA LYS A 33 10.34 15.79 -9.64
C LYS A 33 10.26 14.59 -8.70
N VAL A 34 11.41 13.99 -8.35
CA VAL A 34 11.46 12.89 -7.37
C VAL A 34 10.93 13.34 -6.00
N GLU A 35 11.29 14.54 -5.54
CA GLU A 35 10.79 15.10 -4.28
C GLU A 35 9.26 15.24 -4.30
N GLU A 36 8.72 15.84 -5.36
CA GLU A 36 7.29 16.01 -5.57
C GLU A 36 6.55 14.67 -5.58
N TYR A 37 7.10 13.65 -6.22
CA TYR A 37 6.49 12.32 -6.28
C TYR A 37 6.51 11.59 -4.94
N LEU A 38 7.63 11.62 -4.22
CA LEU A 38 7.71 11.01 -2.89
C LEU A 38 6.73 11.66 -1.91
N LEU A 39 6.56 12.99 -1.98
CA LEU A 39 5.58 13.72 -1.18
C LEU A 39 4.13 13.37 -1.57
N LEU A 40 3.83 13.32 -2.88
CA LEU A 40 2.51 12.95 -3.37
C LEU A 40 2.14 11.51 -2.96
N MET A 41 3.06 10.57 -3.15
CA MET A 41 2.88 9.17 -2.75
C MET A 41 2.68 9.02 -1.25
N HIS A 42 3.42 9.80 -0.46
CA HIS A 42 3.25 9.82 0.99
C HIS A 42 1.88 10.38 1.39
N ALA A 43 1.41 11.45 0.74
CA ALA A 43 0.09 12.01 0.97
C ALA A 43 -1.02 10.99 0.68
N LEU A 44 -0.98 10.33 -0.49
CA LEU A 44 -1.94 9.28 -0.84
C LEU A 44 -1.95 8.13 0.18
N TYR A 45 -0.77 7.70 0.63
CA TYR A 45 -0.66 6.69 1.68
C TYR A 45 -1.30 7.16 2.99
N CYS A 46 -1.02 8.39 3.43
CA CYS A 46 -1.54 8.94 4.68
C CYS A 46 -3.06 9.08 4.63
N ASP A 47 -3.60 9.67 3.56
CA ASP A 47 -5.05 9.85 3.38
C ASP A 47 -5.77 8.50 3.46
N SER A 48 -5.28 7.49 2.71
CA SER A 48 -5.87 6.15 2.73
C SER A 48 -5.66 5.42 4.07
N ALA A 49 -4.55 5.66 4.78
CA ALA A 49 -4.31 5.06 6.09
C ALA A 49 -5.24 5.66 7.17
N GLU A 50 -5.51 6.96 7.10
CA GLU A 50 -6.49 7.64 7.95
C GLU A 50 -7.90 7.09 7.67
N GLU A 51 -8.30 6.94 6.41
CA GLU A 51 -9.57 6.30 6.05
C GLU A 51 -9.69 4.88 6.62
N LEU A 52 -8.62 4.07 6.58
CA LEU A 52 -8.60 2.74 7.18
C LEU A 52 -8.68 2.74 8.71
N ASP A 53 -8.21 3.80 9.38
CA ASP A 53 -8.30 3.95 10.84
C ASP A 53 -9.71 4.36 11.29
N GLU A 54 -10.52 4.93 10.39
CA GLU A 54 -11.91 5.33 10.64
C GLU A 54 -12.92 4.18 10.46
N LEU A 55 -12.52 3.06 9.86
CA LEU A 55 -13.40 1.90 9.65
C LEU A 55 -13.76 1.21 10.97
N ASP A 56 -15.06 0.98 11.18
CA ASP A 56 -15.55 0.16 12.30
C ASP A 56 -15.59 -1.32 11.92
N ILE A 57 -14.76 -2.13 12.57
CA ILE A 57 -14.71 -3.60 12.37
C ILE A 57 -16.04 -4.31 12.68
N ASN A 58 -16.96 -3.65 13.39
CA ASN A 58 -18.28 -4.19 13.72
C ASN A 58 -19.35 -3.83 12.68
N ASP A 59 -19.01 -3.03 11.67
CA ASP A 59 -19.92 -2.70 10.59
C ASP A 59 -20.19 -3.93 9.71
N ILE A 60 -21.44 -4.09 9.27
CA ILE A 60 -21.87 -5.17 8.38
C ILE A 60 -21.14 -5.08 7.05
N ASP A 61 -20.89 -3.84 6.58
CA ASP A 61 -20.25 -3.57 5.30
C ASP A 61 -18.73 -3.37 5.43
N PHE A 62 -18.14 -3.69 6.61
CA PHE A 62 -16.73 -3.47 6.90
C PHE A 62 -15.78 -4.04 5.84
N LEU A 63 -15.99 -5.28 5.40
CA LEU A 63 -15.10 -5.93 4.42
C LEU A 63 -15.20 -5.27 3.04
N GLU A 64 -16.38 -4.79 2.66
CA GLU A 64 -16.59 -4.07 1.39
C GLU A 64 -15.91 -2.70 1.45
N ASN A 65 -16.18 -1.93 2.51
CA ASN A 65 -15.54 -0.63 2.74
C ASN A 65 -14.00 -0.75 2.79
N LEU A 66 -13.48 -1.80 3.44
CA LEU A 66 -12.05 -2.07 3.50
C LEU A 66 -11.44 -2.33 2.11
N PHE A 67 -12.12 -3.12 1.26
CA PHE A 67 -11.68 -3.34 -0.11
C PHE A 67 -11.79 -2.09 -0.98
N ASP A 68 -12.86 -1.31 -0.80
CA ASP A 68 -13.06 -0.06 -1.53
C ASP A 68 -11.98 0.97 -1.19
N THR A 69 -11.67 1.17 0.09
CA THR A 69 -10.55 2.04 0.52
C THR A 69 -9.23 1.55 -0.06
N PHE A 70 -8.94 0.24 0.02
CA PHE A 70 -7.68 -0.28 -0.50
C PHE A 70 -7.59 -0.21 -2.04
N ASN A 71 -8.68 -0.47 -2.75
CA ASN A 71 -8.74 -0.29 -4.21
C ASN A 71 -8.64 1.19 -4.60
N GLY A 72 -9.21 2.10 -3.82
CA GLY A 72 -9.04 3.54 -3.98
C GLY A 72 -7.57 3.95 -3.88
N TYR A 73 -6.87 3.46 -2.86
CA TYR A 73 -5.42 3.62 -2.72
C TYR A 73 -4.66 3.07 -3.93
N LEU A 74 -4.91 1.81 -4.32
CA LEU A 74 -4.25 1.17 -5.46
C LEU A 74 -4.46 1.96 -6.76
N ASN A 75 -5.69 2.43 -7.00
CA ASN A 75 -6.02 3.22 -8.18
C ASN A 75 -5.30 4.56 -8.19
N ALA A 76 -5.37 5.32 -7.08
CA ALA A 76 -4.72 6.62 -6.98
C ALA A 76 -3.21 6.52 -7.19
N VAL A 77 -2.57 5.52 -6.57
CA VAL A 77 -1.15 5.25 -6.75
C VAL A 77 -0.83 4.83 -8.17
N GLY A 78 -1.60 3.90 -8.74
CA GLY A 78 -1.40 3.42 -10.11
C GLY A 78 -1.49 4.55 -11.15
N GLU A 79 -2.49 5.43 -11.02
CA GLU A 79 -2.65 6.60 -11.89
C GLU A 79 -1.47 7.56 -11.82
N GLU A 80 -0.91 7.80 -10.64
CA GLU A 80 0.28 8.65 -10.50
C GLU A 80 1.54 7.94 -11.03
N MET A 81 1.70 6.64 -10.78
CA MET A 81 2.81 5.86 -11.32
C MET A 81 2.89 5.92 -12.85
N ASP A 82 1.75 5.77 -13.54
CA ASP A 82 1.69 5.78 -15.01
C ASP A 82 2.13 7.13 -15.62
N LYS A 83 2.15 8.21 -14.84
CA LYS A 83 2.66 9.52 -15.27
C LYS A 83 4.18 9.65 -15.11
N ILE A 84 4.78 8.80 -14.28
CA ILE A 84 6.18 8.89 -13.84
C ILE A 84 7.04 7.89 -14.61
N PHE A 85 6.57 6.65 -14.72
CA PHE A 85 7.32 5.55 -15.29
C PHE A 85 6.79 5.22 -16.69
N ASP A 86 7.70 5.18 -17.67
CA ASP A 86 7.35 4.78 -19.05
C ASP A 86 7.01 3.27 -19.14
N ASP A 87 7.46 2.47 -18.18
CA ASP A 87 7.21 1.04 -18.07
C ASP A 87 6.38 0.71 -16.82
N HIS A 88 5.60 -0.37 -16.85
CA HIS A 88 4.87 -0.88 -15.68
C HIS A 88 5.85 -1.53 -14.69
N VAL A 89 6.44 -0.72 -13.80
CA VAL A 89 7.46 -1.17 -12.84
C VAL A 89 6.85 -2.01 -11.70
N ILE A 90 5.65 -1.65 -11.28
CA ILE A 90 4.86 -2.38 -10.28
C ILE A 90 3.48 -2.66 -10.86
N ASP A 91 3.04 -3.91 -10.75
CA ASP A 91 1.71 -4.33 -11.17
C ASP A 91 0.72 -4.05 -10.05
N LEU A 92 0.10 -2.87 -10.08
CA LEU A 92 -0.94 -2.43 -9.14
C LEU A 92 -2.32 -2.59 -9.77
N THR A 93 -2.72 -3.83 -10.03
CA THR A 93 -4.09 -4.14 -10.42
C THR A 93 -5.05 -3.99 -9.24
N LEU A 94 -6.31 -3.68 -9.51
CA LEU A 94 -7.34 -3.64 -8.48
C LEU A 94 -7.71 -5.06 -8.03
N ILE A 95 -8.11 -5.20 -6.78
CA ILE A 95 -8.64 -6.45 -6.26
C ILE A 95 -10.02 -6.69 -6.90
N PRO A 96 -10.23 -7.86 -7.53
CA PRO A 96 -11.51 -8.18 -8.14
C PRO A 96 -12.55 -8.45 -7.04
N ILE A 97 -13.44 -7.49 -6.80
CA ILE A 97 -14.60 -7.69 -5.95
C ILE A 97 -15.63 -8.47 -6.77
N PHE A 98 -15.69 -9.78 -6.54
CA PHE A 98 -16.73 -10.62 -7.14
C PHE A 98 -18.09 -10.16 -6.61
N GLY A 99 -19.08 -10.00 -7.50
CA GLY A 99 -20.41 -9.43 -7.23
C GLY A 99 -21.29 -10.25 -6.28
N PHE A 100 -20.79 -10.51 -5.08
CA PHE A 100 -21.51 -11.11 -3.98
C PHE A 100 -22.46 -10.08 -3.37
N SER A 101 -23.61 -10.54 -2.89
CA SER A 101 -24.54 -9.70 -2.16
C SER A 101 -24.03 -9.30 -0.77
N ILE A 102 -23.10 -10.07 -0.21
CA ILE A 102 -22.38 -9.81 1.05
C ILE A 102 -20.99 -10.44 0.90
N VAL A 103 -19.93 -9.69 1.22
CA VAL A 103 -18.56 -10.21 1.27
C VAL A 103 -18.37 -10.95 2.60
N LEU A 104 -17.93 -12.20 2.53
CA LEU A 104 -17.66 -13.03 3.71
C LEU A 104 -16.16 -13.16 3.92
N PRO A 105 -15.68 -13.43 5.16
CA PRO A 105 -14.25 -13.61 5.44
C PRO A 105 -13.50 -14.53 4.48
N ILE A 106 -14.08 -15.68 4.12
CA ILE A 106 -13.48 -16.62 3.17
C ILE A 106 -13.38 -16.04 1.75
N HIS A 107 -14.36 -15.24 1.33
CA HIS A 107 -14.31 -14.55 0.04
C HIS A 107 -13.16 -13.55 0.01
N SER A 108 -12.95 -12.82 1.11
CA SER A 108 -11.87 -11.83 1.22
C SER A 108 -10.49 -12.46 1.09
N ILE A 109 -10.28 -13.63 1.71
CA ILE A 109 -9.03 -14.39 1.57
C ILE A 109 -8.81 -14.78 0.10
N GLU A 110 -9.82 -15.32 -0.57
CA GLU A 110 -9.68 -15.76 -1.96
C GLU A 110 -9.46 -14.59 -2.93
N MET A 111 -10.15 -13.45 -2.72
CA MET A 111 -9.89 -12.23 -3.49
C MET A 111 -8.44 -11.77 -3.36
N ILE A 112 -7.89 -11.74 -2.14
CA ILE A 112 -6.49 -11.36 -1.90
C ILE A 112 -5.52 -12.40 -2.48
N LYS A 113 -5.79 -13.70 -2.37
CA LYS A 113 -4.94 -14.74 -2.98
C LYS A 113 -4.86 -14.59 -4.49
N VAL A 114 -6.00 -14.36 -5.14
CA VAL A 114 -6.07 -14.16 -6.59
C VAL A 114 -5.27 -12.93 -6.98
N TRP A 115 -5.48 -11.81 -6.28
CA TRP A 115 -4.74 -10.57 -6.49
C TRP A 115 -3.24 -10.72 -6.25
N ASN A 116 -2.84 -11.45 -5.21
CA ASN A 116 -1.45 -11.77 -4.86
C ASN A 116 -0.81 -12.83 -5.80
N LYS A 117 -1.48 -13.18 -6.89
CA LYS A 117 -1.02 -14.18 -7.88
C LYS A 117 -0.68 -15.53 -7.26
N ALA A 118 -1.44 -15.97 -6.24
CA ALA A 118 -1.40 -17.26 -5.54
C ALA A 118 -0.10 -18.09 -5.60
N GLU A 119 0.27 -18.63 -6.77
CA GLU A 119 1.50 -19.41 -7.00
C GLU A 119 2.81 -18.60 -6.89
N GLN A 120 2.77 -17.29 -7.11
CA GLN A 120 3.96 -16.43 -7.13
C GLN A 120 4.21 -15.73 -5.80
N ASP A 121 3.20 -15.71 -4.91
CA ASP A 121 3.17 -14.95 -3.66
C ASP A 121 3.82 -13.57 -3.82
N TYR A 122 3.30 -12.77 -4.76
CA TYR A 122 3.98 -11.58 -5.27
C TYR A 122 4.34 -10.58 -4.17
N TRP A 123 3.46 -10.44 -3.18
CA TRP A 123 3.62 -9.56 -2.02
C TRP A 123 4.14 -10.27 -0.77
N GLN A 124 4.45 -11.57 -0.83
CA GLN A 124 5.02 -12.35 0.27
C GLN A 124 4.11 -12.45 1.51
N ILE A 125 2.82 -12.69 1.32
CA ILE A 125 1.78 -12.69 2.39
C ILE A 125 1.16 -14.07 2.64
N GLU A 126 1.72 -15.15 2.10
CA GLU A 126 1.16 -16.51 2.22
C GLU A 126 0.97 -16.94 3.69
N ILE A 127 1.88 -16.54 4.58
CA ILE A 127 1.83 -16.89 6.02
C ILE A 127 0.65 -16.17 6.69
N GLU A 128 0.50 -14.87 6.42
CA GLU A 128 -0.57 -14.03 6.93
C GLU A 128 -1.93 -14.56 6.47
N LEU A 129 -2.05 -14.94 5.19
CA LEU A 129 -3.26 -15.55 4.64
C LEU A 129 -3.58 -16.90 5.30
N SER A 130 -2.58 -17.76 5.47
CA SER A 130 -2.72 -19.05 6.16
C SER A 130 -3.15 -18.91 7.63
N HIS A 131 -2.79 -17.81 8.29
CA HIS A 131 -3.27 -17.49 9.63
C HIS A 131 -4.73 -17.01 9.61
N LEU A 132 -5.09 -16.14 8.68
CA LEU A 132 -6.45 -15.65 8.50
C LEU A 132 -7.45 -16.77 8.19
N GLU A 133 -7.06 -17.78 7.41
CA GLU A 133 -7.88 -18.97 7.13
C GLU A 133 -8.33 -19.68 8.41
N LYS A 134 -7.45 -19.75 9.42
CA LYS A 134 -7.75 -20.38 10.71
C LYS A 134 -8.68 -19.52 11.58
N LEU A 135 -8.90 -18.26 11.20
CA LEU A 135 -9.69 -17.28 11.93
C LEU A 135 -11.02 -16.96 11.27
N VAL A 136 -11.37 -17.57 10.12
CA VAL A 136 -12.59 -17.25 9.34
C VAL A 136 -13.89 -17.22 10.15
N GLU A 137 -13.99 -18.03 11.21
CA GLU A 137 -15.16 -18.09 12.10
C GLU A 137 -15.01 -17.27 13.40
N SER A 138 -13.91 -16.52 13.54
CA SER A 138 -13.55 -15.74 14.71
C SER A 138 -13.72 -14.24 14.43
N ASP A 139 -14.23 -13.49 15.41
CA ASP A 139 -14.31 -12.02 15.34
C ASP A 139 -12.93 -11.37 15.16
N LEU A 140 -11.86 -12.05 15.59
CA LEU A 140 -10.47 -11.61 15.37
C LEU A 140 -10.08 -11.58 13.89
N PHE A 141 -10.86 -12.19 13.00
CA PHE A 141 -10.60 -12.14 11.56
C PHE A 141 -10.57 -10.69 11.07
N PHE A 142 -11.55 -9.88 11.43
CA PHE A 142 -11.72 -8.52 10.89
C PHE A 142 -10.53 -7.62 11.27
N GLU A 143 -10.10 -7.69 12.53
CA GLU A 143 -8.89 -6.99 13.01
C GLU A 143 -7.64 -7.44 12.27
N LYS A 144 -7.43 -8.76 12.13
CA LYS A 144 -6.25 -9.31 11.44
C LYS A 144 -6.27 -9.05 9.95
N PHE A 145 -7.45 -8.95 9.35
CA PHE A 145 -7.58 -8.64 7.94
C PHE A 145 -7.28 -7.16 7.68
N LEU A 146 -7.75 -6.24 8.54
CA LEU A 146 -7.34 -4.83 8.51
C LEU A 146 -5.82 -4.67 8.65
N GLU A 147 -5.20 -5.37 9.61
CA GLU A 147 -3.75 -5.37 9.79
C GLU A 147 -3.03 -5.82 8.52
N LEU A 148 -3.52 -6.87 7.84
CA LEU A 148 -2.96 -7.33 6.56
C LEU A 148 -3.03 -6.25 5.48
N ILE A 149 -4.17 -5.57 5.32
CA ILE A 149 -4.32 -4.49 4.32
C ILE A 149 -3.34 -3.35 4.60
N LYS A 150 -3.20 -2.93 5.86
CA LYS A 150 -2.20 -1.90 6.26
C LYS A 150 -0.77 -2.34 5.97
N VAL A 151 -0.44 -3.61 6.20
CA VAL A 151 0.87 -4.18 5.84
C VAL A 151 1.09 -4.16 4.33
N LEU A 152 0.08 -4.49 3.53
CA LEU A 152 0.16 -4.44 2.07
C LEU A 152 0.40 -3.02 1.56
N MET A 153 -0.36 -2.03 2.03
CA MET A 153 -0.14 -0.62 1.69
C MET A 153 1.30 -0.18 2.01
N LEU A 154 1.82 -0.59 3.17
CA LEU A 154 3.19 -0.29 3.54
C LEU A 154 4.21 -0.93 2.58
N ARG A 155 4.02 -2.20 2.20
CA ARG A 155 4.92 -2.90 1.27
C ARG A 155 4.89 -2.26 -0.12
N ILE A 156 3.71 -1.88 -0.62
CA ILE A 156 3.56 -1.15 -1.87
C ILE A 156 4.33 0.17 -1.82
N ASN A 157 4.11 0.98 -0.78
CA ASN A 157 4.78 2.26 -0.63
C ASN A 157 6.30 2.12 -0.51
N ALA A 158 6.79 1.12 0.23
CA ALA A 158 8.23 0.86 0.34
C ALA A 158 8.85 0.47 -1.02
N LYS A 159 8.16 -0.36 -1.80
CA LYS A 159 8.61 -0.73 -3.15
C LYS A 159 8.64 0.49 -4.08
N LEU A 160 7.63 1.36 -3.99
CA LEU A 160 7.57 2.59 -4.77
C LEU A 160 8.70 3.55 -4.49
N VAL A 161 9.05 3.75 -3.22
CA VAL A 161 10.21 4.58 -2.84
C VAL A 161 11.47 4.08 -3.53
N ILE A 162 11.72 2.77 -3.53
CA ILE A 162 12.87 2.16 -4.20
C ILE A 162 12.84 2.44 -5.71
N GLU A 163 11.68 2.28 -6.37
CA GLU A 163 11.59 2.52 -7.81
C GLU A 163 11.75 4.01 -8.17
N VAL A 164 11.23 4.91 -7.34
CA VAL A 164 11.45 6.35 -7.50
C VAL A 164 12.92 6.71 -7.30
N GLU A 165 13.61 6.10 -6.34
CA GLU A 165 15.06 6.25 -6.17
C GLU A 165 15.84 5.76 -7.39
N ASN A 166 15.39 4.69 -8.06
CA ASN A 166 16.02 4.16 -9.28
C ASN A 166 15.92 5.10 -10.51
N LEU A 167 15.11 6.17 -10.45
CA LEU A 167 15.03 7.18 -11.53
C LEU A 167 16.25 8.13 -11.57
N ILE A 168 17.06 8.13 -10.50
CA ILE A 168 18.23 9.00 -10.30
C ILE A 168 19.50 8.31 -10.79
#